data_AF-A0A7C0V2B3-F1
#
_entry.id   AF-A0A7C0V2B3-F1
#
_cell.length_a   1.000
_cell.length_b   1.000
_cell.length_c   1.000
_cell.angle_alpha   90.00
_cell.angle_beta   90.00
_cell.angle_gamma   90.00
#
_symmetry.space_group_name_H-M   'P 1'
#
loop_
_entity.id
_entity.type
_entity.pdbx_description
1 polymer ?
#
loop_
_entity_poly.entity_id
_entity_poly.type
_entity_poly.pdbx_seq_one_letter_code
_entity_poly.pdbx_strand_id
1 'polypeptide(L)'
;LEQATGEWILSLDADERITPELQAEILEKIAQSDEVVGYEIPFKNFVFGKWVKYAGLFPDYHLRLFRRDAGCFTPSTIHEGIEVNGKVQKCQNPILHFSYPTIASYVEKMNRYTEILARQGYSFRFSHLVFSPLSKFFRLYLARQGFRDGLPGLIYCILAAFYNFAKDAKAWEQTRV
;
A
#
# COMPACT_ATOMS: atom_id res chain seq x y z
N LEU A 1 15.25 13.55 2.44
CA LEU A 1 14.71 14.85 2.90
C LEU A 1 15.75 15.97 2.83
N GLU A 2 17.00 15.72 3.24
CA GLU A 2 18.06 16.74 3.33
C GLU A 2 18.33 17.52 2.02
N GLN A 3 18.10 16.90 0.86
CA GLN A 3 18.29 17.55 -0.45
C GLN A 3 17.08 18.37 -0.92
N ALA A 4 15.92 18.24 -0.26
CA ALA A 4 14.70 18.94 -0.68
C ALA A 4 14.67 20.36 -0.12
N THR A 5 14.48 21.34 -1.02
CA THR A 5 14.49 22.77 -0.70
C THR A 5 13.10 23.39 -0.58
N GLY A 6 12.06 22.70 -1.06
CA GLY A 6 10.67 23.15 -0.96
C GLY A 6 10.14 23.11 0.47
N GLU A 7 9.19 23.99 0.78
CA GLU A 7 8.45 23.95 2.06
C GLU A 7 7.59 22.69 2.15
N TRP A 8 6.95 22.31 1.05
CA TRP A 8 6.14 21.11 0.92
C TRP A 8 6.90 20.00 0.22
N ILE A 9 6.79 18.79 0.76
CA ILE A 9 7.38 17.57 0.24
C ILE A 9 6.27 16.65 -0.24
N LEU A 10 6.30 16.30 -1.52
CA LEU A 10 5.48 15.25 -2.10
C LEU A 10 6.37 14.01 -2.29
N SER A 11 6.11 12.95 -1.53
CA SER A 11 6.74 11.65 -1.71
C SER A 11 6.00 10.86 -2.78
N LEU A 12 6.70 10.43 -3.82
CA LEU A 12 6.12 9.71 -4.95
C LEU A 12 7.06 8.58 -5.37
N ASP A 13 6.51 7.38 -5.54
CA ASP A 13 7.24 6.22 -6.04
C ASP A 13 7.30 6.21 -7.58
N ALA A 14 8.26 5.50 -8.16
CA ALA A 14 8.48 5.48 -9.62
C ALA A 14 7.30 4.89 -10.43
N ASP A 15 6.42 4.13 -9.78
CA ASP A 15 5.21 3.53 -10.34
C ASP A 15 3.94 4.33 -10.00
N GLU A 16 4.07 5.54 -9.48
CA GLU A 16 2.97 6.43 -9.14
C GLU A 16 2.89 7.63 -10.11
N ARG A 17 1.67 8.10 -10.38
CA ARG A 17 1.44 9.25 -11.28
C ARG A 17 0.42 10.21 -10.70
N ILE A 18 0.76 11.49 -10.72
CA ILE A 18 -0.13 12.59 -10.39
C ILE A 18 -1.04 12.89 -11.58
N THR A 19 -2.34 13.01 -11.31
CA THR A 19 -3.33 13.44 -12.31
C THR A 19 -3.39 14.98 -12.36
N PRO A 20 -3.76 15.58 -13.51
CA PRO A 20 -3.97 17.03 -13.58
C PRO A 20 -4.94 17.56 -12.51
N GLU A 21 -5.98 16.79 -12.19
CA GLU A 21 -6.96 17.13 -11.17
C GLU A 21 -6.35 17.12 -9.76
N LEU A 22 -5.53 16.11 -9.44
CA LEU A 22 -4.81 16.06 -8.17
C LEU A 22 -3.76 17.17 -8.07
N GLN A 23 -3.07 17.49 -9.17
CA GLN A 23 -2.12 18.60 -9.18
C GLN A 23 -2.82 19.92 -8.84
N ALA A 24 -3.95 20.20 -9.49
CA ALA A 24 -4.73 21.40 -9.22
C ALA A 24 -5.20 21.47 -7.76
N GLU A 25 -5.72 20.35 -7.23
CA GLU A 25 -6.16 20.24 -5.84
C GLU A 25 -5.01 20.47 -4.85
N ILE A 26 -3.83 19.90 -5.11
CA ILE A 26 -2.66 20.10 -4.24
C ILE A 26 -2.25 21.57 -4.21
N LEU A 27 -2.13 22.20 -5.38
CA LEU A 27 -1.73 23.61 -5.48
C LEU A 27 -2.72 24.55 -4.78
N GLU A 28 -4.02 24.27 -4.90
CA GLU A 28 -5.06 25.00 -4.17
C GLU A 28 -4.91 24.83 -2.65
N LYS A 29 -4.78 23.59 -2.17
CA LYS A 29 -4.73 23.27 -0.74
C LYS A 29 -3.52 23.88 -0.04
N ILE A 30 -2.34 23.80 -0.64
CA ILE A 30 -1.11 24.34 -0.04
C ILE A 30 -1.10 25.87 -0.02
N ALA A 31 -1.89 26.53 -0.87
CA ALA A 31 -2.00 27.99 -0.90
C ALA A 31 -2.98 28.55 0.13
N GLN A 32 -3.91 27.74 0.65
CA GLN A 32 -5.02 28.19 1.49
C GLN A 32 -4.80 27.99 3.00
N SER A 33 -3.79 27.24 3.43
CA SER A 33 -3.75 26.73 4.81
C SER A 33 -2.38 26.81 5.46
N ASP A 34 -2.27 27.62 6.51
CA ASP A 34 -1.10 27.67 7.39
C ASP A 34 -1.11 26.57 8.47
N GLU A 35 -2.29 26.05 8.86
CA GLU A 35 -2.43 25.09 9.97
C GLU A 35 -2.22 23.62 9.56
N VAL A 36 -2.55 23.27 8.32
CA VAL A 36 -2.43 21.90 7.82
C VAL A 36 -0.97 21.62 7.49
N VAL A 37 -0.46 20.51 8.03
CA VAL A 37 0.94 20.10 7.85
C VAL A 37 1.07 18.87 6.94
N GLY A 38 -0.04 18.28 6.51
CA GLY A 38 -0.01 17.13 5.62
C GLY A 38 -1.34 16.78 4.98
N TYR A 39 -1.26 16.04 3.88
CA TYR A 39 -2.40 15.54 3.13
C TYR A 39 -2.29 14.05 2.81
N GLU A 40 -3.32 13.32 3.20
CA GLU A 40 -3.56 11.95 2.77
C GLU A 40 -4.22 11.94 1.40
N ILE A 41 -3.64 11.19 0.48
CA ILE A 41 -4.09 11.13 -0.91
C ILE A 41 -4.57 9.70 -1.20
N PRO A 42 -5.77 9.51 -1.77
CA PRO A 42 -6.28 8.18 -2.07
C PRO A 42 -5.55 7.57 -3.26
N PHE A 43 -5.32 6.26 -3.23
CA PHE A 43 -4.61 5.55 -4.29
C PHE A 43 -5.60 4.83 -5.20
N LYS A 44 -5.49 5.10 -6.50
CA LYS A 44 -6.18 4.36 -7.55
C LYS A 44 -5.25 3.24 -8.02
N ASN A 45 -5.36 2.08 -7.38
CA ASN A 45 -4.49 0.94 -7.60
C ASN A 45 -4.80 0.21 -8.93
N PHE A 46 -3.82 0.19 -9.83
CA PHE A 46 -3.83 -0.60 -11.06
C PHE A 46 -3.07 -1.91 -10.85
N VAL A 47 -3.81 -3.00 -10.92
CA VAL A 47 -3.30 -4.36 -10.73
C VAL A 47 -3.55 -5.12 -12.03
N PHE A 48 -2.49 -5.71 -12.58
CA PHE A 48 -2.51 -6.46 -13.85
C PHE A 48 -3.09 -5.63 -15.01
N GLY A 49 -2.73 -4.35 -15.06
CA GLY A 49 -3.17 -3.41 -16.10
C GLY A 49 -4.62 -2.94 -15.98
N LYS A 50 -5.34 -3.27 -14.90
CA LYS A 50 -6.71 -2.84 -14.65
C LYS A 50 -6.80 -2.11 -13.32
N TRP A 51 -7.60 -1.05 -13.27
CA TRP A 51 -7.96 -0.45 -11.99
C TRP A 51 -8.82 -1.44 -11.21
N VAL A 52 -8.39 -1.78 -9.99
CA VAL A 52 -9.14 -2.62 -9.07
C VAL A 52 -9.62 -1.74 -7.93
N LYS A 53 -10.94 -1.59 -7.80
CA LYS A 53 -11.56 -0.67 -6.84
C LYS A 53 -11.93 -1.38 -5.54
N TYR A 54 -12.41 -2.62 -5.63
CA TYR A 54 -12.86 -3.40 -4.50
C TYR A 54 -11.68 -4.18 -3.90
N ALA A 55 -11.96 -5.26 -3.15
CA ALA A 55 -10.93 -6.02 -2.43
C ALA A 55 -10.11 -5.16 -1.44
N GLY A 56 -10.65 -4.03 -1.00
CA GLY A 56 -9.98 -3.11 -0.07
C GLY A 56 -8.91 -2.23 -0.71
N LEU A 57 -8.86 -2.12 -2.05
CA LEU A 57 -7.87 -1.30 -2.75
C LEU A 57 -8.30 0.15 -3.00
N PHE A 58 -9.56 0.51 -2.71
CA PHE A 58 -10.04 1.89 -2.80
C PHE A 58 -11.23 2.15 -1.86
N PRO A 59 -11.33 3.33 -1.22
CA PRO A 59 -10.28 4.35 -1.13
C PRO A 59 -9.16 3.89 -0.18
N ASP A 60 -7.92 4.04 -0.62
CA ASP A 60 -6.71 3.66 0.12
C ASP A 60 -5.86 4.91 0.33
N TYR A 61 -5.98 5.52 1.52
CA TYR A 61 -5.39 6.82 1.82
C TYR A 61 -3.98 6.68 2.35
N HIS A 62 -3.04 7.40 1.75
CA HIS A 62 -1.63 7.44 2.17
C HIS A 62 -1.19 8.88 2.38
N LEU A 63 -0.51 9.15 3.48
CA LEU A 63 0.14 10.44 3.70
C LEU A 63 1.30 10.58 2.72
N ARG A 64 1.12 11.41 1.68
CA ARG A 64 2.11 11.59 0.61
C ARG A 64 2.62 13.02 0.48
N LEU A 65 1.83 14.00 0.91
CA LEU A 65 2.20 15.41 0.89
C LEU A 65 2.30 15.91 2.33
N PHE A 66 3.40 16.55 2.69
CA PHE A 66 3.61 17.07 4.05
C PHE A 66 4.56 18.25 4.05
N ARG A 67 4.47 19.10 5.08
CA ARG A 67 5.44 20.17 5.29
C ARG A 67 6.76 19.60 5.79
N ARG A 68 7.86 20.08 5.21
CA ARG A 68 9.22 19.63 5.51
C ARG A 68 9.60 19.84 6.97
N ASP A 69 9.11 20.91 7.60
CA ASP A 69 9.38 21.26 9.00
C ASP A 69 8.55 20.43 10.01
N ALA A 70 7.54 19.71 9.53
CA ALA A 70 6.59 18.98 10.37
C ALA A 70 6.55 17.47 10.12
N GLY A 71 7.30 16.95 9.15
CA GLY A 71 7.26 15.52 8.78
C GLY A 71 8.62 14.84 8.65
N CYS A 72 8.65 13.54 8.94
CA CYS A 72 9.81 12.69 8.81
C CYS A 72 9.46 11.31 8.24
N PHE A 73 10.45 10.65 7.63
CA PHE A 73 10.33 9.26 7.23
C PHE A 73 10.66 8.35 8.42
N THR A 74 9.82 7.35 8.65
CA THR A 74 10.04 6.34 9.68
C THR A 74 11.03 5.28 9.19
N PRO A 75 12.01 4.89 10.02
CA PRO A 75 12.94 3.83 9.67
C PRO A 75 12.21 2.48 9.74
N SER A 76 11.78 1.98 8.59
CA SER A 76 11.12 0.68 8.46
C SER A 76 11.67 -0.07 7.26
N THR A 77 11.98 -1.35 7.46
CA THR A 77 12.64 -2.20 6.45
C THR A 77 11.71 -2.66 5.33
N ILE A 78 10.39 -2.54 5.51
CA ILE A 78 9.39 -3.10 4.59
C ILE A 78 8.45 -2.00 4.05
N HIS A 79 8.12 -1.01 4.88
CA HIS A 79 7.28 0.13 4.51
C HIS A 79 7.79 1.38 5.22
N GLU A 80 8.61 2.17 4.55
CA GLU A 80 8.90 3.54 5.00
C GLU A 80 7.57 4.30 5.07
N GLY A 81 7.12 4.58 6.30
CA GLY A 81 5.95 5.41 6.56
C GLY A 81 6.36 6.87 6.70
N ILE A 82 5.45 7.78 6.39
CA ILE A 82 5.62 9.21 6.70
C ILE A 82 4.84 9.49 7.98
N GLU A 83 5.50 10.15 8.93
CA GLU A 83 4.86 10.68 10.13
C GLU A 83 4.93 12.20 10.12
N VAL A 84 3.84 12.84 10.58
CA VAL A 84 3.77 14.30 10.70
C VAL A 84 3.21 14.69 12.06
N ASN A 85 3.72 15.79 12.61
CA ASN A 85 3.21 16.37 13.84
C ASN A 85 2.35 17.59 13.53
N GLY A 86 1.03 17.39 13.45
CA GLY A 86 0.07 18.46 13.25
C GLY A 86 -1.19 17.99 12.53
N LYS A 87 -1.95 18.95 12.01
CA LYS A 87 -3.24 18.70 11.37
C LYS A 87 -3.03 18.11 9.97
N VAL A 88 -3.68 16.98 9.71
CA VAL A 88 -3.69 16.32 8.40
C VAL A 88 -5.09 16.39 7.80
N GLN A 89 -5.17 16.58 6.49
CA GLN A 89 -6.43 16.56 5.74
C GLN A 89 -6.37 15.55 4.59
N LYS A 90 -7.52 15.29 3.96
CA LYS A 90 -7.61 14.38 2.83
C LYS A 90 -7.72 15.14 1.51
N CYS A 91 -7.06 14.62 0.48
CA CYS A 91 -7.36 14.95 -0.90
C CYS A 91 -8.51 14.08 -1.42
N GLN A 92 -9.20 14.58 -2.43
CA GLN A 92 -10.31 13.91 -3.09
C GLN A 92 -9.83 13.18 -4.34
N ASN A 93 -8.91 13.79 -5.09
CA ASN A 93 -8.37 13.23 -6.32
C ASN A 93 -7.27 12.21 -6.02
N PRO A 94 -7.21 11.09 -6.76
CA PRO A 94 -6.28 10.03 -6.43
C PRO A 94 -4.93 10.13 -7.15
N ILE A 95 -3.92 9.52 -6.53
CA ILE A 95 -2.68 9.11 -7.20
C ILE A 95 -2.98 7.84 -8.00
N LEU A 96 -2.54 7.77 -9.26
CA LEU A 96 -2.58 6.53 -10.02
C LEU A 96 -1.37 5.69 -9.61
N HIS A 97 -1.60 4.51 -9.05
CA HIS A 97 -0.53 3.64 -8.55
C HIS A 97 -0.51 2.33 -9.32
N PHE A 98 0.58 2.05 -10.02
CA PHE A 98 0.73 0.88 -10.90
C PHE A 98 1.44 -0.26 -10.18
N SER A 99 0.90 -0.67 -9.02
CA SER A 99 1.59 -1.51 -8.03
C SER A 99 2.09 -2.86 -8.55
N TYR A 100 1.33 -3.47 -9.47
CA TYR A 100 1.63 -4.81 -10.00
C TYR A 100 1.32 -4.87 -11.50
N PRO A 101 2.27 -4.49 -12.37
CA PRO A 101 2.04 -4.53 -13.81
C PRO A 101 1.76 -5.95 -14.32
N THR A 102 2.35 -6.97 -13.70
CA THR A 102 2.19 -8.38 -14.09
C THR A 102 2.01 -9.31 -12.89
N ILE A 103 1.48 -10.52 -13.12
CA ILE A 103 1.42 -11.56 -12.08
C ILE A 103 2.83 -11.91 -11.58
N ALA A 104 3.82 -11.98 -12.48
CA ALA A 104 5.21 -12.23 -12.13
C ALA A 104 5.75 -11.19 -11.13
N SER A 105 5.51 -9.90 -11.38
CA SER A 105 5.93 -8.82 -10.47
C SER A 105 5.30 -8.95 -9.07
N TYR A 106 4.05 -9.40 -8.99
CA TYR A 106 3.40 -9.67 -7.72
C TYR A 106 4.08 -10.83 -6.98
N VAL A 107 4.27 -11.96 -7.68
CA VAL A 107 4.85 -13.18 -7.10
C VAL A 107 6.28 -12.93 -6.62
N GLU A 108 7.08 -12.18 -7.37
CA GLU A 108 8.43 -11.79 -6.98
C GLU A 108 8.45 -10.93 -5.72
N LYS A 109 7.62 -9.88 -5.67
CA LYS A 109 7.49 -9.02 -4.47
C LYS A 109 7.03 -9.81 -3.26
N MET A 110 6.01 -10.66 -3.42
CA MET A 110 5.52 -11.58 -2.39
C MET A 110 6.65 -12.49 -1.89
N ASN A 111 7.40 -13.11 -2.79
CA ASN A 111 8.47 -14.03 -2.41
C ASN A 111 9.54 -13.31 -1.59
N ARG A 112 9.97 -12.12 -2.02
CA ARG A 112 10.93 -11.27 -1.30
C ARG A 112 10.43 -10.87 0.08
N TYR A 113 9.19 -10.40 0.20
CA TYR A 113 8.65 -9.91 1.47
C TYR A 113 8.43 -11.04 2.47
N THR A 114 7.89 -12.17 2.01
CA THR A 114 7.71 -13.35 2.87
C THR A 114 9.04 -13.94 3.33
N GLU A 115 10.09 -13.84 2.51
CA GLU A 115 11.47 -14.20 2.90
C GLU A 115 12.01 -13.30 4.01
N ILE A 116 11.87 -11.99 3.88
CA ILE A 116 12.30 -11.02 4.90
C ILE A 116 11.59 -11.29 6.22
N LEU A 117 10.27 -11.49 6.20
CA LEU A 117 9.48 -11.76 7.41
C LEU A 117 9.91 -13.07 8.09
N ALA A 118 10.17 -14.12 7.32
CA ALA A 118 10.65 -15.39 7.86
C ALA A 118 11.99 -15.21 8.58
N ARG A 119 12.94 -14.47 7.97
CA ARG A 119 14.26 -14.17 8.56
C ARG A 119 14.20 -13.25 9.78
N GLN A 120 13.19 -12.39 9.87
CA GLN A 120 12.94 -11.52 11.02
C GLN A 120 12.28 -12.26 12.21
N GLY A 121 12.14 -13.59 12.14
CA GLY A 121 11.66 -14.41 13.25
C GLY A 121 10.13 -14.43 13.38
N TYR A 122 9.39 -14.20 12.28
CA TYR A 122 7.95 -14.40 12.27
C TYR A 122 7.60 -15.82 12.75
N SER A 123 6.81 -15.94 13.82
CA SER A 123 6.55 -17.23 14.48
C SER A 123 5.51 -18.06 13.74
N PHE A 124 5.86 -19.32 13.44
CA PHE A 124 4.94 -20.26 12.83
C PHE A 124 3.78 -20.67 13.76
N ARG A 125 2.58 -20.78 13.19
CA ARG A 125 1.39 -21.38 13.81
C ARG A 125 0.60 -22.17 12.77
N PHE A 126 0.36 -23.46 13.04
CA PHE A 126 -0.37 -24.33 12.10
C PHE A 126 -1.79 -23.82 11.78
N SER A 127 -2.51 -23.30 12.78
CA SER A 127 -3.83 -22.71 12.55
C SER A 127 -3.78 -21.51 11.58
N HIS A 128 -2.72 -20.71 11.62
CA HIS A 128 -2.56 -19.58 10.70
C HIS A 128 -2.33 -20.07 9.27
N LEU A 129 -1.51 -21.11 9.07
CA LEU A 129 -1.25 -21.70 7.75
C LEU A 129 -2.55 -22.04 6.99
N VAL A 130 -3.56 -22.57 7.69
CA VAL A 130 -4.83 -23.00 7.08
C VAL A 130 -5.87 -21.88 7.08
N PHE A 131 -6.13 -21.25 8.23
CA PHE A 131 -7.26 -20.32 8.38
C PHE A 131 -6.96 -18.90 7.92
N SER A 132 -5.70 -18.44 8.00
CA SER A 132 -5.28 -17.11 7.54
C SER A 132 -5.52 -16.87 6.05
N PRO A 133 -5.10 -17.76 5.12
CA PRO A 133 -5.35 -17.56 3.70
C PRO A 133 -6.85 -17.62 3.36
N LEU A 134 -7.60 -18.57 3.94
CA LEU A 134 -9.05 -18.69 3.73
C LEU A 134 -9.79 -17.43 4.20
N SER A 135 -9.54 -17.00 5.44
CA SER A 135 -10.11 -15.77 5.99
C SER A 135 -9.75 -14.56 5.13
N LYS A 136 -8.50 -14.47 4.64
CA LYS A 136 -8.07 -13.37 3.77
C LYS A 136 -8.84 -13.37 2.46
N PHE A 137 -8.97 -14.52 1.80
CA PHE A 137 -9.73 -14.64 0.56
C PHE A 137 -11.19 -14.20 0.74
N PHE A 138 -11.93 -14.80 1.69
CA PHE A 138 -13.35 -14.46 1.90
C PHE A 138 -13.54 -13.00 2.32
N ARG A 139 -12.64 -12.46 3.13
CA ARG A 139 -12.68 -11.05 3.52
C ARG A 139 -12.50 -10.14 2.31
N LEU A 140 -11.52 -10.40 1.44
CA LEU A 140 -11.28 -9.55 0.27
C LEU A 140 -12.32 -9.76 -0.82
N TYR A 141 -12.62 -11.00 -1.14
CA TYR A 141 -13.49 -11.36 -2.25
C TYR A 141 -14.96 -11.07 -1.94
N LEU A 142 -15.47 -11.52 -0.79
CA LEU A 142 -16.88 -11.33 -0.42
C LEU A 142 -17.10 -10.04 0.36
N ALA A 143 -16.49 -9.90 1.55
CA ALA A 143 -16.79 -8.78 2.44
C ALA A 143 -16.36 -7.42 1.86
N ARG A 144 -15.23 -7.38 1.16
CA ARG A 144 -14.74 -6.20 0.43
C ARG A 144 -15.15 -6.21 -1.05
N GLN A 145 -16.08 -7.09 -1.44
CA GLN A 145 -16.70 -7.14 -2.76
C GLN A 145 -15.71 -7.25 -3.94
N GLY A 146 -14.54 -7.86 -3.74
CA GLY A 146 -13.53 -8.06 -4.80
C GLY A 146 -14.07 -8.75 -6.06
N PHE A 147 -15.15 -9.53 -5.95
CA PHE A 147 -15.82 -10.14 -7.10
C PHE A 147 -16.34 -9.12 -8.12
N ARG A 148 -16.58 -7.86 -7.72
CA ARG A 148 -17.10 -6.80 -8.60
C ARG A 148 -16.07 -6.27 -9.60
N ASP A 149 -14.78 -6.50 -9.36
CA ASP A 149 -13.72 -6.18 -10.32
C ASP A 149 -13.47 -7.32 -11.32
N GLY A 150 -14.31 -8.37 -11.32
CA GLY A 150 -14.20 -9.50 -12.25
C GLY A 150 -12.92 -10.31 -12.07
N LEU A 151 -12.30 -10.70 -13.19
CA LEU A 151 -11.11 -11.56 -13.19
C LEU A 151 -9.89 -10.93 -12.47
N PRO A 152 -9.52 -9.64 -12.69
CA PRO A 152 -8.45 -9.00 -11.92
C PRO A 152 -8.68 -9.05 -10.41
N GLY A 153 -9.92 -8.79 -9.96
CA GLY A 153 -10.28 -8.86 -8.55
C GLY A 153 -10.14 -10.27 -7.95
N LEU A 154 -10.60 -11.29 -8.69
CA LEU A 154 -10.44 -12.69 -8.30
C LEU A 154 -8.95 -13.08 -8.18
N ILE A 155 -8.15 -12.79 -9.21
CA ILE A 155 -6.72 -13.10 -9.23
C ILE A 155 -6.02 -12.42 -8.05
N TYR A 156 -6.28 -11.12 -7.82
CA TYR A 156 -5.70 -10.40 -6.69
C TYR A 156 -6.07 -11.02 -5.33
N CYS A 157 -7.34 -11.39 -5.13
CA CYS A 157 -7.79 -12.00 -3.88
C CYS A 157 -7.12 -13.36 -3.62
N ILE A 158 -6.95 -14.19 -4.66
CA ILE A 158 -6.26 -15.48 -4.56
C ILE A 158 -4.78 -15.27 -4.23
N LEU A 159 -4.10 -14.37 -4.93
CA LEU A 159 -2.69 -14.07 -4.69
C LEU A 159 -2.45 -13.49 -3.29
N ALA A 160 -3.34 -12.61 -2.81
CA ALA A 160 -3.27 -12.07 -1.46
C ALA A 160 -3.52 -13.13 -0.37
N ALA A 161 -4.38 -14.12 -0.64
CA ALA A 161 -4.54 -15.28 0.23
C ALA A 161 -3.28 -16.16 0.20
N PHE A 162 -2.72 -16.40 -0.99
CA PHE A 162 -1.50 -17.18 -1.15
C PHE A 162 -0.29 -16.51 -0.46
N TYR A 163 -0.20 -15.19 -0.45
CA TYR A 163 0.79 -14.45 0.34
C TYR A 163 0.76 -14.86 1.83
N ASN A 164 -0.43 -14.94 2.43
CA ASN A 164 -0.58 -15.35 3.84
C ASN A 164 -0.11 -16.79 4.05
N PHE A 165 -0.50 -17.69 3.15
CA PHE A 165 -0.04 -19.08 3.18
C PHE A 165 1.49 -19.17 3.06
N ALA A 166 2.08 -18.52 2.05
CA ALA A 166 3.52 -18.54 1.79
C ALA A 166 4.33 -17.98 2.97
N LYS A 167 3.86 -16.90 3.59
CA LYS A 167 4.44 -16.34 4.81
C LYS A 167 4.51 -17.37 5.94
N ASP A 168 3.39 -18.03 6.26
CA ASP A 168 3.35 -19.02 7.34
C ASP A 168 4.14 -20.30 6.99
N ALA A 169 4.13 -20.73 5.72
CA ALA A 169 4.88 -21.88 5.24
C ALA A 169 6.41 -21.67 5.32
N LYS A 170 6.91 -20.49 4.93
CA LYS A 170 8.32 -20.13 5.06
C LYS A 170 8.76 -20.00 6.52
N ALA A 171 7.89 -19.47 7.38
CA ALA A 171 8.16 -19.43 8.80
C ALA A 171 8.33 -20.83 9.41
N TRP A 172 7.49 -21.79 9.00
CA TRP A 172 7.67 -23.19 9.37
C TRP A 172 8.99 -23.77 8.83
N GLU A 173 9.36 -23.46 7.60
CA GLU A 173 10.64 -23.90 7.01
C GLU A 173 11.85 -23.47 7.86
N GLN A 174 11.85 -22.24 8.40
CA GLN A 174 12.90 -21.76 9.31
C GLN A 174 12.97 -22.52 10.64
N THR A 175 11.90 -23.20 11.08
CA THR A 175 11.92 -24.01 12.31
C THR A 175 12.54 -25.40 12.13
N ARG A 176 12.82 -25.81 10.88
CA ARG A 176 13.44 -27.11 10.56
C ARG A 176 14.96 -27.07 10.53
N VAL A 177 15.54 -25.86 10.53
CA VAL A 177 16.99 -25.61 10.56
C VAL A 177 17.44 -25.53 12.01
#